data_AF-A0AAE1QJS7-F1
#
_entry.id   AF-A0AAE1QJS7-F1
#
_cell.length_a   1.000
_cell.length_b   1.000
_cell.length_c   1.000
_cell.angle_alpha   90.00
_cell.angle_beta   90.00
_cell.angle_gamma   90.00
#
_symmetry.space_group_name_H-M   'P 1'
#
loop_
_entity.id
_entity.type
_entity.pdbx_description
1 polymer ?
#
loop_
_entity_poly.entity_id
_entity_poly.type
_entity_poly.pdbx_seq_one_letter_code
_entity_poly.pdbx_strand_id
1 'polypeptide(L)'
;MGLEEVRYLAAPHCVTTESLDRPLRRFRTTLEGLGKCGEILITQEDKGGGVVVMDKTDYADKMNDLLNDSNTFEQRSPGSAENEAKAFEKEVRKLLRRTERGKRVYHLGP
;
A
#
# COMPACT_ATOMS: atom_id res chain seq x y z
N MET A 1 -26.26 -2.47 26.39
CA MET A 1 -26.09 -2.57 24.92
C MET A 1 -24.67 -3.07 24.70
N GLY A 2 -24.56 -4.35 24.34
CA GLY A 2 -23.34 -5.13 24.42
C GLY A 2 -22.36 -4.81 23.31
N LEU A 3 -21.09 -4.69 23.68
CA LEU A 3 -19.94 -4.77 22.78
C LEU A 3 -19.75 -6.25 22.45
N GLU A 4 -19.96 -6.65 21.20
CA GLU A 4 -19.61 -7.99 20.76
C GLU A 4 -18.20 -7.96 20.15
N GLU A 5 -17.24 -8.33 20.99
CA GLU A 5 -15.83 -8.48 20.67
C GLU A 5 -15.65 -9.75 19.84
N VAL A 6 -15.45 -9.63 18.52
CA VAL A 6 -15.13 -10.77 17.66
C VAL A 6 -13.67 -11.16 17.87
N ARG A 7 -13.43 -12.10 18.79
CA ARG A 7 -12.12 -12.72 19.01
C ARG A 7 -11.92 -13.88 18.05
N TYR A 8 -10.95 -13.75 17.14
CA TYR A 8 -10.35 -14.91 16.47
C TYR A 8 -9.46 -15.64 17.49
N LEU A 9 -9.92 -16.80 17.98
CA LEU A 9 -9.10 -17.73 18.76
C LEU A 9 -8.21 -18.54 17.80
N ALA A 10 -6.93 -18.21 17.74
CA ALA A 10 -5.94 -19.12 17.16
C ALA A 10 -5.58 -20.21 18.17
N ALA A 11 -5.62 -21.49 17.77
CA ALA A 11 -5.10 -22.58 18.59
C ALA A 11 -3.62 -22.83 18.25
N PRO A 12 -2.71 -22.85 19.24
CA PRO A 12 -1.29 -23.15 19.06
C PRO A 12 -1.05 -24.66 19.21
N HIS A 13 -0.12 -25.19 18.43
CA HIS A 13 0.36 -26.58 18.41
C HIS A 13 -0.44 -27.58 17.55
N CYS A 14 0.27 -28.11 16.55
CA CYS A 14 0.01 -29.33 15.79
C CYS A 14 -0.92 -29.23 14.54
N VAL A 15 -0.37 -28.72 13.43
CA VAL A 15 -0.52 -29.37 12.11
C VAL A 15 0.82 -29.25 11.36
N THR A 16 1.62 -30.31 11.37
CA THR A 16 2.63 -30.56 10.34
C THR A 16 1.92 -31.15 9.13
N THR A 17 2.00 -30.52 7.96
CA THR A 17 1.88 -31.24 6.68
C THR A 17 2.50 -30.43 5.55
N GLU A 18 3.66 -30.88 5.11
CA GLU A 18 4.09 -30.76 3.72
C GLU A 18 2.93 -31.21 2.81
N SER A 19 2.17 -30.25 2.25
CA SER A 19 1.25 -30.37 1.09
C SER A 19 0.32 -29.15 0.91
N LEU A 20 0.65 -27.98 1.45
CA LEU A 20 -0.07 -26.72 1.21
C LEU A 20 0.30 -26.02 -0.11
N ASP A 21 0.94 -26.75 -1.04
CA ASP A 21 1.54 -26.19 -2.26
C ASP A 21 0.54 -25.98 -3.42
N ARG A 22 -0.72 -26.41 -3.24
CA ARG A 22 -1.81 -26.06 -4.17
C ARG A 22 -3.04 -25.63 -3.40
N PRO A 23 -3.58 -24.42 -3.64
CA PRO A 23 -4.88 -24.06 -3.11
C PRO A 23 -5.90 -25.10 -3.57
N LEU A 24 -6.66 -25.67 -2.61
CA LEU A 24 -7.75 -26.60 -2.92
C LEU A 24 -8.60 -25.97 -4.03
N ARG A 25 -8.86 -26.71 -5.12
CA ARG A 25 -9.48 -26.19 -6.36
C ARG A 25 -10.72 -25.31 -6.11
N ARG A 26 -11.48 -25.63 -5.06
CA ARG A 26 -12.67 -24.88 -4.63
C ARG A 26 -12.37 -23.42 -4.26
N PHE A 27 -11.26 -23.15 -3.57
CA PHE A 27 -10.87 -21.78 -3.21
C PHE A 27 -10.50 -20.97 -4.45
N ARG A 28 -9.78 -21.58 -5.40
CA ARG A 28 -9.42 -20.93 -6.65
C ARG A 28 -10.65 -20.53 -7.46
N THR A 29 -11.61 -21.44 -7.66
CA THR A 29 -12.87 -21.13 -8.35
C THR A 29 -13.69 -20.07 -7.62
N THR A 30 -13.69 -20.09 -6.29
CA THR A 30 -14.39 -19.07 -5.48
C THR A 30 -13.75 -17.70 -5.66
N LEU A 31 -12.42 -17.59 -5.54
CA LEU A 31 -11.69 -16.33 -5.74
C LEU A 31 -11.79 -15.83 -7.18
N GLU A 32 -11.75 -16.71 -8.18
CA GLU A 32 -12.00 -16.36 -9.59
C GLU A 32 -13.45 -15.87 -9.81
N GLY A 33 -14.41 -16.39 -9.05
CA GLY A 33 -15.79 -15.92 -9.06
C GLY A 33 -15.94 -14.55 -8.40
N LEU A 34 -15.39 -14.39 -7.20
CA LEU A 34 -15.42 -13.13 -6.44
C LEU A 34 -14.66 -12.02 -7.18
N GLY A 35 -13.54 -12.34 -7.83
CA GLY A 35 -12.76 -11.37 -8.62
C GLY A 35 -13.48 -10.88 -9.88
N LYS A 36 -14.54 -11.56 -10.34
CA LYS A 36 -15.41 -11.07 -11.42
C LYS A 36 -16.45 -10.07 -10.90
N CYS A 37 -16.74 -10.09 -9.60
CA CYS A 37 -17.61 -9.10 -8.99
C CYS A 37 -16.86 -7.77 -8.87
N GLY A 38 -17.39 -6.74 -9.53
CA GLY A 38 -16.80 -5.41 -9.53
C GLY A 38 -16.77 -4.73 -8.15
N GLU A 39 -17.47 -5.28 -7.15
CA GLU A 39 -17.60 -4.72 -5.81
C GLU A 39 -16.56 -5.24 -4.81
N ILE A 40 -15.80 -6.29 -5.16
CA ILE A 40 -14.84 -6.91 -4.23
C ILE A 40 -13.42 -6.50 -4.62
N LEU A 41 -12.67 -6.02 -3.64
CA LEU A 41 -11.24 -5.81 -3.72
C LEU A 41 -10.51 -7.06 -3.22
N ILE A 42 -9.67 -7.64 -4.07
CA ILE A 42 -8.76 -8.72 -3.70
C ILE A 42 -7.34 -8.21 -3.94
N THR A 43 -6.55 -8.09 -2.87
CA THR A 43 -5.17 -7.59 -2.94
C THR A 43 -4.24 -8.42 -2.06
N GLN A 44 -2.94 -8.38 -2.35
CA GLN A 44 -1.94 -8.92 -1.45
C GLN A 44 -1.84 -8.06 -0.19
N GLU A 45 -1.60 -8.71 0.95
CA GLU A 45 -1.32 -8.03 2.21
C GLU A 45 0.10 -7.43 2.21
N ASP A 46 0.28 -6.27 2.84
CA ASP A 46 1.56 -5.55 2.91
C ASP A 46 2.62 -6.29 3.76
N LYS A 47 2.18 -6.91 4.88
CA LYS A 47 3.07 -7.55 5.87
C LYS A 47 2.76 -9.03 6.04
N GLY A 48 2.79 -9.78 4.95
CA GLY A 48 2.60 -11.22 5.00
C GLY A 48 2.51 -11.86 3.62
N GLY A 49 2.47 -13.20 3.58
CA GLY A 49 2.13 -13.96 2.38
C GLY A 49 0.61 -14.11 2.17
N GLY A 50 -0.19 -13.26 2.82
CA GLY A 50 -1.64 -13.32 2.84
C GLY A 50 -2.32 -12.58 1.68
N VAL A 51 -3.64 -12.76 1.60
CA VAL A 51 -4.51 -12.06 0.66
C VAL A 51 -5.63 -11.39 1.45
N VAL A 52 -5.89 -10.13 1.16
CA VAL A 52 -6.99 -9.34 1.69
C VAL A 52 -8.15 -9.41 0.71
N VAL A 53 -9.34 -9.76 1.21
CA VAL A 53 -10.61 -9.73 0.48
C VAL A 53 -11.54 -8.78 1.22
N MET A 54 -11.99 -7.72 0.56
CA MET A 54 -12.82 -6.67 1.17
C MET A 54 -13.84 -6.14 0.16
N ASP A 55 -14.96 -5.63 0.64
CA ASP A 55 -15.85 -4.82 -0.18
C ASP A 55 -15.18 -3.48 -0.56
N LYS A 56 -15.38 -3.01 -1.78
CA LYS A 56 -14.76 -1.77 -2.28
C LYS A 56 -15.33 -0.53 -1.61
N THR A 57 -16.61 -0.53 -1.28
CA THR A 57 -17.24 0.59 -0.58
C THR A 57 -16.66 0.70 0.83
N ASP A 58 -16.60 -0.42 1.56
CA ASP A 58 -15.92 -0.47 2.87
C ASP A 58 -14.46 -0.04 2.81
N TYR A 59 -13.74 -0.45 1.75
CA TYR A 59 -12.36 -0.03 1.55
C TYR A 59 -12.26 1.48 1.33
N ALA A 60 -13.10 2.04 0.45
CA ALA A 60 -13.10 3.46 0.15
C ALA A 60 -13.44 4.28 1.41
N ASP A 61 -14.44 3.85 2.18
CA ASP A 61 -14.86 4.52 3.41
C ASP A 61 -13.73 4.52 4.45
N LYS A 62 -13.11 3.36 4.70
CA LYS A 62 -11.94 3.28 5.61
C LYS A 62 -10.77 4.14 5.15
N MET A 63 -10.49 4.19 3.86
CA MET A 63 -9.41 5.02 3.31
C MET A 63 -9.73 6.50 3.47
N ASN A 64 -10.97 6.91 3.22
CA ASN A 64 -11.41 8.28 3.42
C ASN A 64 -11.33 8.69 4.89
N ASP A 65 -11.79 7.84 5.82
CA ASP A 65 -11.70 8.08 7.26
C ASP A 65 -10.24 8.25 7.69
N LEU A 66 -9.34 7.38 7.21
CA LEU A 66 -7.92 7.44 7.53
C LEU A 66 -7.24 8.68 6.96
N LEU A 67 -7.51 9.04 5.71
CA LEU A 67 -6.90 10.20 5.04
C LEU A 67 -7.44 11.55 5.55
N ASN A 68 -8.65 11.57 6.13
CA ASN A 68 -9.23 12.75 6.75
C ASN A 68 -8.78 12.97 8.20
N ASP A 69 -8.00 12.06 8.78
CA ASP A 69 -7.44 12.25 10.12
C ASP A 69 -6.35 13.32 10.14
N SER A 70 -6.77 14.55 10.50
CA SER A 70 -5.88 15.70 10.64
C SER A 70 -4.85 15.61 11.77
N ASN A 71 -4.99 14.63 12.69
CA ASN A 71 -3.96 14.41 13.73
C ASN A 71 -2.77 13.62 13.17
N THR A 72 -2.99 12.80 12.14
CA THR A 72 -1.98 11.94 11.55
C THR A 72 -1.49 12.47 10.19
N PHE A 73 -2.38 13.04 9.37
CA PHE A 73 -2.09 13.48 8.02
C PHE A 73 -2.39 14.97 7.82
N GLU A 74 -1.59 15.62 6.98
CA GLU A 74 -1.82 17.00 6.56
C GLU A 74 -2.34 17.02 5.12
N GLN A 75 -3.48 17.68 4.90
CA GLN A 75 -4.02 17.86 3.55
C GLN A 75 -3.20 18.89 2.78
N ARG A 76 -2.65 18.48 1.64
CA ARG A 76 -1.86 19.35 0.75
C ARG A 76 -2.63 19.65 -0.54
N SER A 77 -2.29 20.76 -1.19
CA SER A 77 -2.87 21.09 -2.50
C SER A 77 -2.44 20.08 -3.56
N PRO A 78 -3.28 19.81 -4.58
CA PRO A 78 -2.87 19.02 -5.74
C PRO A 78 -1.56 19.54 -6.35
N GLY A 79 -0.64 18.64 -6.68
CA GLY A 79 0.68 18.98 -7.25
C GLY A 79 1.70 19.55 -6.25
N SER A 80 1.36 19.67 -4.97
CA SER A 80 2.30 20.10 -3.91
C SER A 80 3.59 19.25 -3.89
N ALA A 81 3.46 17.92 -3.91
CA ALA A 81 4.60 17.00 -3.94
C ALA A 81 5.50 17.21 -5.17
N GLU A 82 4.92 17.42 -6.35
CA GLU A 82 5.69 17.67 -7.58
C GLU A 82 6.40 19.03 -7.52
N ASN A 83 5.75 20.05 -6.98
CA ASN A 83 6.33 21.37 -6.80
C ASN A 83 7.48 21.35 -5.77
N GLU A 84 7.30 20.63 -4.66
CA GLU A 84 8.34 20.41 -3.65
C GLU A 84 9.53 19.66 -4.24
N ALA A 85 9.29 18.60 -5.02
CA ALA A 85 10.34 17.87 -5.72
C ALA A 85 11.11 18.75 -6.71
N LYS A 86 10.41 19.55 -7.54
CA LYS A 86 11.05 20.52 -8.46
C LYS A 86 11.86 21.57 -7.72
N ALA A 87 11.36 22.09 -6.61
CA ALA A 87 12.06 23.06 -5.79
C ALA A 87 13.33 22.45 -5.17
N PHE A 88 13.23 21.24 -4.62
CA PHE A 88 14.35 20.48 -4.10
C PHE A 88 15.41 20.21 -5.18
N GLU A 89 15.00 19.70 -6.34
CA GLU A 89 15.90 19.48 -7.46
C GLU A 89 16.65 20.76 -7.84
N LYS A 90 15.93 21.89 -7.96
CA LYS A 90 16.53 23.17 -8.30
C LYS A 90 17.63 23.57 -7.31
N GLU A 91 17.40 23.39 -6.01
CA GLU A 91 18.41 23.68 -4.99
C GLU A 91 19.59 22.70 -5.05
N VAL A 92 19.33 21.40 -5.26
CA VAL A 92 20.39 20.41 -5.48
C VAL A 92 21.23 20.77 -6.71
N ARG A 93 20.61 21.16 -7.84
CA ARG A 93 21.33 21.57 -9.05
C ARG A 93 22.21 22.81 -8.78
N LYS A 94 21.69 23.80 -8.04
CA LYS A 94 22.47 24.99 -7.64
C LYS A 94 23.67 24.61 -6.77
N LEU A 95 23.47 23.74 -5.79
CA LEU A 95 24.53 23.28 -4.90
C LEU A 95 25.62 22.55 -5.68
N LEU A 96 25.24 21.60 -6.54
CA LEU A 96 26.18 20.81 -7.33
C LEU A 96 27.05 21.69 -8.24
N ARG A 97 26.47 22.72 -8.88
CA ARG A 97 27.22 23.69 -9.72
C ARG A 97 28.33 24.43 -8.96
N ARG A 98 28.22 24.58 -7.65
CA ARG A 98 29.24 25.25 -6.80
C ARG A 98 30.38 24.33 -6.41
N THR A 99 30.25 23.02 -6.60
CA THR A 99 31.26 22.02 -6.20
C THR A 99 32.08 21.53 -7.39
N GLU A 100 33.38 21.27 -7.20
CA GLU A 100 34.25 20.73 -8.26
C GLU A 100 33.84 19.33 -8.75
N ARG A 101 33.16 18.56 -7.88
CA ARG A 101 32.58 17.27 -8.27
C ARG A 101 31.33 17.44 -9.11
N GLY A 102 30.43 18.34 -8.71
CA GLY A 102 29.20 18.59 -9.46
C GLY A 102 29.45 19.25 -10.82
N LYS A 103 30.44 20.15 -10.94
CA LYS A 103 30.87 20.70 -12.24
C LYS A 103 31.18 19.59 -13.26
N ARG A 104 32.01 18.61 -12.89
CA ARG A 104 32.35 17.45 -13.75
C ARG A 104 31.13 16.63 -14.20
N VAL A 105 30.11 16.51 -13.35
CA VAL A 105 28.87 15.79 -13.68
C VAL A 105 28.00 16.58 -14.66
N TYR A 106 27.97 17.92 -14.57
CA TYR A 106 27.17 18.79 -15.45
C TYR A 106 27.84 19.16 -16.79
N HIS A 107 29.10 18.78 -17.00
CA HIS A 107 29.80 18.98 -18.28
C HIS A 107 29.52 17.87 -19.30
N LEU A 108 28.94 16.77 -18.85
CA LEU A 108 28.32 15.76 -19.69
C LEU A 108 26.87 16.20 -19.86
N GLY A 109 26.55 16.79 -21.02
CA GLY A 109 25.17 17.12 -21.37
C GLY A 109 24.26 15.88 -21.32
N PRO A 110 22.93 16.06 -21.43
CA PRO A 110 22.00 14.94 -21.48
C PRO A 110 22.36 13.91 -22.57
#